data_AF-A0A836RC60-F1
#
_entry.id   AF-A0A836RC60-F1
#
_cell.length_a   1.000
_cell.length_b   1.000
_cell.length_c   1.000
_cell.angle_alpha   90.00
_cell.angle_beta   90.00
_cell.angle_gamma   90.00
#
_symmetry.space_group_name_H-M   'P 1'
#
loop_
_entity.id
_entity.type
_entity.pdbx_description
1 polymer ?
#
loop_
_entity_poly.entity_id
_entity_poly.type
_entity_poly.pdbx_seq_one_letter_code
_entity_poly.pdbx_strand_id
1 'polypeptide(L)'
;MQSEFRAFTQPDEVRAAVRAARRLSKRIGCVPTMGALHEGHLSLIRAARAECDFVVVTLFVNPTQFGPNEDFDKYPRPLDADLDACRREGVDVAFHPSVEAMYPAGATTYVEVERLSSILEAASVRTTASRLPAKAPPV
;
A
#
# COMPACT_ATOMS: atom_id res chain seq x y z
N MET A 1 20.02 19.01 -0.70
CA MET A 1 20.00 18.16 -1.91
C MET A 1 18.67 17.41 -1.89
N GLN A 2 17.69 17.84 -2.68
CA GLN A 2 16.40 17.15 -2.75
C GLN A 2 16.63 15.76 -3.38
N SER A 3 16.06 14.70 -2.83
CA SER A 3 16.15 13.38 -3.45
C SER A 3 15.29 13.33 -4.70
N GLU A 4 15.78 12.64 -5.72
CA GLU A 4 15.07 12.44 -6.97
C GLU A 4 13.90 11.44 -6.79
N PHE A 5 12.73 11.85 -7.26
CA PHE A 5 11.52 11.03 -7.32
C PHE A 5 11.73 9.81 -8.21
N ARG A 6 11.36 8.62 -7.71
CA ARG A 6 11.46 7.35 -8.43
C ARG A 6 10.16 6.57 -8.32
N ALA A 7 9.74 5.96 -9.43
CA ALA A 7 8.64 5.01 -9.45
C ALA A 7 9.22 3.59 -9.55
N PHE A 8 8.83 2.71 -8.63
CA PHE A 8 9.26 1.32 -8.60
C PHE A 8 8.07 0.37 -8.68
N THR A 9 8.32 -0.79 -9.28
CA THR A 9 7.31 -1.86 -9.42
C THR A 9 7.66 -3.09 -8.60
N GLN A 10 8.93 -3.26 -8.23
CA GLN A 10 9.39 -4.44 -7.50
C GLN A 10 9.64 -4.13 -6.01
N PRO A 11 9.21 -4.99 -5.07
CA PRO A 11 9.48 -4.81 -3.65
C PRO A 11 10.98 -4.62 -3.34
N ASP A 12 11.86 -5.30 -4.07
CA ASP A 12 13.30 -5.24 -3.83
C ASP A 12 13.94 -3.89 -4.16
N GLU A 13 13.40 -3.18 -5.15
CA GLU A 13 13.83 -1.82 -5.49
C GLU A 13 13.50 -0.84 -4.35
N VAL A 14 12.27 -0.92 -3.83
CA VAL A 14 11.84 -0.11 -2.69
C VAL A 14 12.66 -0.43 -1.44
N ARG A 15 12.88 -1.73 -1.16
CA ARG A 15 13.74 -2.18 -0.05
C ARG A 15 15.15 -1.62 -0.20
N ALA A 16 15.73 -1.64 -1.40
CA ALA A 16 17.06 -1.09 -1.65
C ALA A 16 17.11 0.43 -1.42
N ALA A 17 16.13 1.18 -1.92
CA ALA A 17 16.03 2.62 -1.72
C ALA A 17 15.84 3.02 -0.26
N VAL A 18 14.93 2.36 0.46
CA VAL A 18 14.70 2.58 1.90
C VAL A 18 15.94 2.22 2.72
N ARG A 19 16.63 1.11 2.40
CA ARG A 19 17.92 0.77 3.07
C ARG A 19 18.98 1.84 2.83
N ALA A 20 19.07 2.40 1.62
CA ALA A 20 20.01 3.47 1.32
C ALA A 20 19.69 4.75 2.12
N ALA A 21 18.41 5.14 2.18
CA ALA A 21 17.97 6.28 2.99
C ALA A 21 18.27 6.07 4.48
N ARG A 22 17.98 4.88 5.02
CA ARG A 22 18.29 4.54 6.42
C ARG A 22 19.78 4.58 6.76
N ARG A 23 20.66 4.17 5.84
CA ARG A 23 22.13 4.28 6.01
C ARG A 23 22.61 5.73 6.13
N LEU A 24 21.84 6.68 5.60
CA LEU A 24 22.07 8.11 5.73
C LEU A 24 21.31 8.71 6.94
N SER A 25 20.84 7.87 7.86
CA SER A 25 20.08 8.27 9.05
C SER A 25 18.79 9.05 8.76
N LYS A 26 18.24 8.92 7.54
CA LYS A 26 16.97 9.55 7.16
C LYS A 26 15.80 8.88 7.88
N ARG A 27 14.87 9.69 8.41
CA ARG A 27 13.56 9.23 8.87
C ARG A 27 12.66 8.91 7.67
N ILE A 28 12.00 7.75 7.72
CA ILE A 28 11.20 7.25 6.60
C ILE A 28 9.72 7.39 6.93
N GLY A 29 9.00 8.17 6.12
CA GLY A 29 7.54 8.25 6.14
C GLY A 29 6.94 7.33 5.08
N CYS A 30 5.79 6.72 5.38
CA CYS A 30 5.07 5.88 4.43
C CYS A 30 3.59 6.29 4.42
N VAL A 31 3.04 6.53 3.23
CA VAL A 31 1.61 6.78 3.04
C VAL A 31 1.06 5.63 2.18
N PRO A 32 0.46 4.60 2.80
CA PRO A 32 -0.12 3.49 2.06
C PRO A 32 -1.45 3.91 1.43
N THR A 33 -1.58 3.76 0.12
CA THR A 33 -2.82 4.07 -0.63
C THR A 33 -3.10 2.99 -1.69
N MET A 34 -4.31 3.04 -2.25
CA MET A 34 -4.70 2.25 -3.42
C MET A 34 -4.58 3.02 -4.75
N GLY A 35 -4.02 4.23 -4.74
CA GLY A 35 -4.02 5.14 -5.89
C GLY A 35 -5.25 6.05 -5.92
N ALA A 36 -5.53 6.65 -7.09
CA ALA A 36 -6.58 7.65 -7.27
C ALA A 36 -6.48 8.79 -6.24
N LEU A 37 -5.30 9.41 -6.21
CA LEU A 37 -4.93 10.39 -5.21
C LEU A 37 -5.83 11.65 -5.29
N HIS A 38 -6.19 12.16 -4.11
CA HIS A 38 -7.01 13.35 -3.94
C HIS A 38 -6.48 14.15 -2.74
N GLU A 39 -7.00 15.34 -2.46
CA GLU A 39 -6.47 16.22 -1.40
C GLU A 39 -6.34 15.56 -0.02
N GLY A 40 -7.25 14.64 0.34
CA GLY A 40 -7.08 13.82 1.55
C GLY A 40 -5.78 12.99 1.57
N HIS A 41 -5.38 12.39 0.45
CA HIS A 41 -4.10 11.70 0.33
C HIS A 41 -2.92 12.68 0.32
N LEU A 42 -3.05 13.81 -0.39
CA LEU A 42 -1.99 14.82 -0.49
C LEU A 42 -1.70 15.46 0.87
N SER A 43 -2.70 15.66 1.72
CA SER A 43 -2.48 16.15 3.09
C SER A 43 -1.64 15.18 3.94
N LEU A 44 -1.84 13.87 3.81
CA LEU A 44 -1.02 12.85 4.46
C LEU A 44 0.42 12.84 3.93
N ILE A 45 0.60 13.02 2.61
CA ILE A 45 1.93 13.14 2.00
C ILE A 45 2.66 14.37 2.54
N ARG A 46 1.98 15.52 2.61
CA ARG A 46 2.55 16.76 3.17
C ARG A 46 2.92 16.61 4.65
N ALA A 47 2.07 15.95 5.44
CA ALA A 47 2.36 15.65 6.85
C ALA A 47 3.59 14.73 6.99
N ALA A 48 3.63 13.63 6.24
CA ALA A 48 4.77 12.72 6.21
C ALA A 48 6.05 13.45 5.76
N ARG A 49 5.94 14.37 4.80
CA ARG A 49 7.07 15.15 4.31
C ARG A 49 7.60 16.14 5.36
N ALA A 50 6.73 16.75 6.14
CA ALA A 50 7.10 17.66 7.22
C ALA A 50 7.83 16.94 8.37
N GLU A 51 7.49 15.67 8.60
CA GLU A 51 8.05 14.90 9.72
C GLU A 51 9.20 13.97 9.33
N CYS A 52 9.37 13.64 8.05
CA CYS A 52 10.32 12.64 7.58
C CYS A 52 11.23 13.16 6.45
N ASP A 53 12.44 12.60 6.36
CA ASP A 53 13.45 12.98 5.35
C ASP A 53 13.34 12.16 4.04
N PHE A 54 12.61 11.03 4.08
CA PHE A 54 12.34 10.18 2.92
C PHE A 54 10.89 9.67 2.96
N VAL A 55 10.06 9.98 1.97
CA VAL A 55 8.65 9.62 1.90
C VAL A 55 8.42 8.61 0.79
N VAL A 56 7.76 7.51 1.16
CA VAL A 56 7.28 6.47 0.25
C VAL A 56 5.76 6.55 0.17
N VAL A 57 5.21 6.50 -1.03
CA VAL A 57 3.76 6.33 -1.26
C VAL A 57 3.55 5.00 -1.96
N THR A 58 2.58 4.20 -1.50
CA THR A 58 2.16 3.00 -2.24
C THR A 58 0.92 3.30 -3.05
N LEU A 59 0.85 2.80 -4.28
CA LEU A 59 -0.26 2.90 -5.22
C LEU A 59 -0.67 1.48 -5.61
N PHE A 60 -1.35 0.78 -4.70
CA PHE A 60 -1.68 -0.63 -4.88
C PHE A 60 -3.12 -0.95 -4.48
N VAL A 61 -3.98 -1.20 -5.46
CA VAL A 61 -5.34 -1.69 -5.25
C VAL A 61 -5.24 -3.14 -4.79
N ASN A 62 -5.39 -3.38 -3.48
CA ASN A 62 -5.15 -4.70 -2.91
C ASN A 62 -6.36 -5.63 -3.13
N PRO A 63 -6.26 -6.67 -3.98
CA PRO A 63 -7.39 -7.57 -4.25
C PRO A 63 -7.91 -8.31 -3.01
N THR A 64 -7.08 -8.51 -1.98
CA THR A 64 -7.50 -9.24 -0.76
C THR A 64 -8.46 -8.43 0.11
N GLN A 65 -8.61 -7.13 -0.14
CA GLN A 65 -9.49 -6.24 0.61
C GLN A 65 -10.89 -6.12 -0.01
N PHE A 66 -11.12 -6.71 -1.19
CA PHE A 66 -12.39 -6.65 -1.89
C PHE A 66 -13.22 -7.93 -1.70
N GLY A 67 -14.50 -7.75 -1.36
CA GLY A 67 -15.50 -8.82 -1.31
C GLY A 67 -15.91 -9.34 -2.70
N PRO A 68 -16.62 -10.49 -2.78
CA PRO A 68 -17.06 -11.07 -4.06
C PRO A 68 -17.95 -10.16 -4.91
N ASN A 69 -18.68 -9.25 -4.29
CA ASN A 69 -19.61 -8.33 -4.96
C ASN A 69 -19.12 -6.88 -4.93
N GLU A 70 -17.85 -6.66 -4.60
CA GLU A 70 -17.26 -5.32 -4.57
C GLU A 70 -16.56 -4.98 -5.87
N ASP A 71 -16.45 -3.67 -6.13
CA ASP A 71 -16.05 -3.11 -7.41
C ASP A 71 -14.51 -3.06 -7.58
N PHE A 72 -13.80 -4.18 -7.36
CA PHE A 72 -12.36 -4.27 -7.59
C PHE A 72 -11.97 -3.90 -9.04
N ASP A 73 -12.75 -4.41 -10.01
CA ASP A 73 -12.51 -4.19 -11.44
C ASP A 73 -12.84 -2.77 -11.88
N LYS A 74 -13.70 -2.05 -11.15
CA LYS A 74 -14.08 -0.66 -11.45
C LYS A 74 -13.28 0.36 -10.64
N TYR A 75 -12.42 -0.09 -9.73
CA TYR A 75 -11.63 0.82 -8.91
C TYR A 75 -10.73 1.69 -9.80
N PRO A 76 -10.74 3.02 -9.67
CA PRO A 76 -9.99 3.92 -10.55
C PRO A 76 -8.48 3.72 -10.38
N ARG A 77 -7.75 3.67 -11.51
CA ARG A 77 -6.28 3.51 -11.54
C ARG A 77 -5.59 4.56 -12.43
N PRO A 78 -5.69 5.87 -12.10
CA PRO A 78 -5.12 6.94 -12.91
C PRO A 78 -3.61 7.12 -12.62
N LEU A 79 -2.81 6.09 -12.91
CA LEU A 79 -1.40 6.01 -12.48
C LEU A 79 -0.58 7.26 -12.84
N ASP A 80 -0.68 7.77 -14.06
CA ASP A 80 0.08 8.96 -14.49
C ASP A 80 -0.25 10.19 -13.63
N ALA A 81 -1.54 10.40 -13.34
CA ALA A 81 -1.99 11.50 -12.49
C ALA A 81 -1.50 11.34 -11.04
N ASP A 82 -1.49 10.10 -10.53
CA ASP A 82 -0.98 9.79 -9.19
C ASP A 82 0.53 10.04 -9.10
N LEU A 83 1.31 9.58 -10.08
CA LEU A 83 2.76 9.80 -10.14
C LEU A 83 3.11 11.29 -10.25
N ASP A 84 2.36 12.04 -11.05
CA ASP A 84 2.52 13.49 -11.15
C ASP A 84 2.21 14.21 -9.85
N ALA A 85 1.15 13.79 -9.15
CA ALA A 85 0.83 14.32 -7.81
C ALA A 85 1.94 14.00 -6.81
N CYS A 86 2.43 12.75 -6.76
CA CYS A 86 3.56 12.38 -5.90
C CYS A 86 4.80 13.22 -6.18
N ARG A 87 5.14 13.45 -7.45
CA ARG A 87 6.29 14.28 -7.83
C ARG A 87 6.14 15.72 -7.34
N ARG A 88 4.96 16.31 -7.49
CA ARG A 88 4.67 17.69 -7.02
C ARG A 88 4.76 17.83 -5.49
N GLU A 89 4.32 16.82 -4.75
CA GLU A 89 4.35 16.83 -3.28
C GLU A 89 5.70 16.42 -2.67
N GLY A 90 6.73 16.20 -3.49
CA GLY A 90 8.08 15.88 -3.02
C GLY A 90 8.22 14.48 -2.42
N VAL A 91 7.43 13.51 -2.92
CA VAL A 91 7.61 12.08 -2.62
C VAL A 91 8.95 11.60 -3.20
N ASP A 92 9.66 10.73 -2.49
CA ASP A 92 10.93 10.17 -2.96
C ASP A 92 10.71 8.89 -3.77
N VAL A 93 9.76 8.05 -3.33
CA VAL A 93 9.43 6.78 -3.99
C VAL A 93 7.92 6.61 -4.08
N ALA A 94 7.41 6.44 -5.30
CA ALA A 94 6.10 5.85 -5.54
C ALA A 94 6.28 4.35 -5.84
N PHE A 95 5.58 3.51 -5.10
CA PHE A 95 5.60 2.05 -5.29
C PHE A 95 4.27 1.58 -5.88
N HIS A 96 4.28 1.10 -7.12
CA HIS A 96 3.10 0.66 -7.85
C HIS A 96 3.25 -0.79 -8.36
N PRO A 97 3.30 -1.78 -7.46
CA PRO A 97 3.54 -3.16 -7.86
C PRO A 97 2.35 -3.77 -8.61
N SER A 98 2.63 -4.83 -9.37
CA SER A 98 1.57 -5.74 -9.81
C SER A 98 1.11 -6.64 -8.66
N VAL A 99 -0.04 -7.31 -8.84
CA VAL A 99 -0.54 -8.28 -7.87
C VAL A 99 0.46 -9.43 -7.69
N GLU A 100 1.06 -9.92 -8.76
CA GLU A 100 2.02 -11.03 -8.75
C GLU A 100 3.31 -10.67 -8.02
N ALA A 101 3.76 -9.41 -8.15
CA ALA A 101 4.93 -8.91 -7.42
C ALA A 101 4.69 -8.82 -5.91
N MET A 102 3.45 -8.56 -5.48
CA MET A 102 3.05 -8.51 -4.06
C MET A 102 2.67 -9.88 -3.49
N TYR A 103 2.02 -10.71 -4.30
CA TYR A 103 1.46 -12.01 -3.94
C TYR A 103 2.01 -13.08 -4.89
N PRO A 104 3.28 -13.50 -4.70
CA PRO A 104 3.86 -14.58 -5.49
C PRO A 104 3.08 -15.89 -5.27
N ALA A 105 3.05 -16.73 -6.31
CA ALA A 105 2.36 -18.00 -6.27
C ALA A 105 2.86 -18.88 -5.11
N GLY A 106 1.92 -19.52 -4.39
CA GLY A 106 2.22 -20.38 -3.25
C GLY A 106 2.40 -19.65 -1.92
N ALA A 107 2.14 -18.34 -1.83
CA ALA A 107 2.05 -17.63 -0.56
C ALA A 107 0.91 -18.19 0.32
N THR A 108 1.24 -18.61 1.54
CA THR A 108 0.28 -19.20 2.49
C THR A 108 0.09 -18.39 3.76
N THR A 109 0.98 -17.43 4.02
CA THR A 109 0.94 -16.61 5.23
C THR A 109 -0.09 -15.49 5.10
N TYR A 110 -0.92 -15.34 6.12
CA TYR A 110 -1.85 -14.23 6.28
C TYR A 110 -1.84 -13.72 7.72
N VAL A 111 -2.40 -12.54 7.93
CA VAL A 111 -2.57 -11.92 9.25
C VAL A 111 -4.06 -11.68 9.46
N GLU A 112 -4.57 -12.08 10.62
CA GLU A 112 -5.95 -11.84 11.04
C GLU A 112 -5.95 -11.00 12.31
N VAL A 113 -6.80 -9.97 12.33
CA VAL A 113 -7.02 -9.13 13.52
C VAL A 113 -8.33 -9.60 14.14
N GLU A 114 -8.29 -10.16 15.34
CA GLU A 114 -9.51 -10.63 16.02
C GLU A 114 -10.36 -9.47 16.57
N ARG A 115 -11.61 -9.75 16.94
CA ARG A 115 -12.61 -8.87 17.57
C ARG A 115 -13.03 -7.62 16.78
N LEU A 116 -12.09 -6.83 16.28
CA LEU A 116 -12.36 -5.62 15.51
C LEU A 116 -12.79 -5.96 14.07
N SER A 117 -12.34 -7.10 13.56
CA SER A 117 -12.70 -7.61 12.22
C SER A 117 -14.11 -8.22 12.13
N SER A 118 -14.92 -8.15 13.19
CA SER A 118 -16.27 -8.72 13.21
C SER A 118 -17.38 -7.72 13.54
N ILE A 119 -17.05 -6.43 13.66
CA ILE A 119 -17.99 -5.36 14.03
C ILE A 119 -17.92 -4.19 13.05
N LEU A 120 -18.92 -3.29 13.09
CA LEU A 120 -19.00 -2.08 12.24
C LEU A 120 -18.89 -2.44 10.75
N GLU A 121 -17.99 -1.79 10.00
CA GLU A 121 -17.75 -2.04 8.58
C GLU A 121 -17.48 -3.52 8.28
N ALA A 122 -16.77 -4.22 9.17
CA ALA A 122 -16.42 -5.62 8.97
C ALA A 122 -17.61 -6.58 9.13
N ALA A 123 -18.70 -6.13 9.78
CA ALA A 123 -19.96 -6.87 9.80
C ALA A 123 -20.68 -6.81 8.43
N SER A 124 -20.46 -5.74 7.67
CA SER A 124 -21.05 -5.50 6.36
C SER A 124 -20.15 -5.98 5.21
N VAL A 125 -18.84 -5.91 5.40
CA VAL A 125 -17.82 -6.27 4.41
C VAL A 125 -17.08 -7.53 4.87
N ARG A 126 -17.46 -8.69 4.31
CA ARG A 126 -16.73 -9.94 4.54
C ARG A 126 -15.47 -9.98 3.69
N THR A 127 -14.38 -9.39 4.19
CA THR A 127 -13.04 -9.62 3.63
C THR A 127 -12.50 -11.01 4.01
N THR A 128 -11.27 -11.33 3.61
CA THR A 128 -10.63 -12.66 3.53
C THR A 128 -10.80 -13.66 4.69
N ALA A 129 -11.21 -13.24 5.89
CA ALA A 129 -11.54 -14.15 7.00
C ALA A 129 -12.63 -15.18 6.65
N SER A 130 -13.45 -14.93 5.61
CA SER A 130 -14.49 -15.87 5.14
C SER A 130 -14.08 -16.82 4.01
N ARG A 131 -12.83 -16.76 3.51
CA ARG A 131 -12.36 -17.53 2.33
C ARG A 131 -11.19 -18.48 2.57
N LEU A 132 -10.75 -18.65 3.81
CA LEU A 132 -9.84 -19.75 4.15
C LEU A 132 -10.64 -21.07 4.17
N PRO A 133 -10.05 -22.20 3.74
CA PRO A 133 -10.67 -23.50 3.97
C PRO A 133 -11.00 -23.63 5.45
N ALA A 134 -12.19 -24.15 5.76
CA ALA A 134 -12.67 -24.38 7.11
C ALA A 134 -11.53 -24.88 8.00
N LYS A 135 -11.36 -24.24 9.18
CA LYS A 135 -10.40 -24.62 10.24
C LYS A 135 -10.00 -26.09 10.12
N ALA A 136 -8.74 -26.36 9.79
CA ALA A 136 -8.18 -27.66 10.07
C ALA A 136 -8.37 -27.94 11.58
N PRO A 137 -8.81 -29.14 11.97
CA PRO A 137 -9.03 -29.45 13.39
C PRO A 137 -7.71 -29.25 14.16
N PRO A 138 -7.78 -28.84 15.44
CA PRO A 138 -6.59 -28.72 16.26
C PRO A 138 -5.88 -30.07 16.33
N VAL A 139 -4.56 -30.05 16.13
CA VAL A 139 -3.67 -31.18 16.40
C VAL A 139 -3.67 -31.47 17.88
#